data_AF-Q19MR0-F1
#
_entry.id   AF-Q19MR0-F1
#
_cell.length_a   1.000
_cell.length_b   1.000
_cell.length_c   1.000
_cell.angle_alpha   90.00
_cell.angle_beta   90.00
_cell.angle_gamma   90.00
#
_symmetry.space_group_name_H-M   'P 1'
#
loop_
_entity.id
_entity.type
_entity.pdbx_description
1 polymer ?
#
loop_
_entity_poly.entity_id
_entity_poly.type
_entity_poly.pdbx_seq_one_letter_code
_entity_poly.pdbx_strand_id
1 'polypeptide(L)'
;DELMLDGNPRLNLASFVTTWMEPESDKLIMDSVNKNYVDMERVPCHHGAPNRCVNIIPHLFNAPIKEDETAIGVGTVGSSEAIMLAGLAFKRKWQNKRKEQGKPCDNPNIVTGANVQVCWQKFARYFEVELKEVKLSEGYYVMDTVKAVEMVDENTICVAAILGSTLTGEFEDVKLLNNLLTEKNK
;
A
#
# COMPACT_ATOMS: atom_id res chain seq x y z
N ASP A 1 -15.12 -0.70 34.14
CA ASP A 1 -14.85 0.67 34.63
C ASP A 1 -13.60 1.27 34.01
N GLU A 2 -12.45 0.58 34.00
CA GLU A 2 -11.21 1.14 33.43
C GLU A 2 -11.30 1.57 31.95
N LEU A 3 -12.01 0.79 31.10
CA LEU A 3 -12.22 1.14 29.67
C LEU A 3 -13.04 2.42 29.45
N MET A 4 -13.72 2.95 30.47
CA MET A 4 -14.44 4.24 30.37
C MET A 4 -13.49 5.43 30.40
N LEU A 5 -12.21 5.21 30.74
CA LEU A 5 -11.16 6.23 30.64
C LEU A 5 -10.68 6.44 29.20
N ASP A 6 -10.98 5.51 28.30
CA ASP A 6 -10.70 5.68 26.87
C ASP A 6 -11.64 6.74 26.27
N GLY A 7 -11.10 7.54 25.36
CA GLY A 7 -11.88 8.55 24.64
C GLY A 7 -12.96 7.89 23.78
N ASN A 8 -14.13 8.54 23.67
CA ASN A 8 -15.19 8.05 22.79
C ASN A 8 -14.69 8.03 21.33
N PRO A 9 -14.65 6.86 20.65
CA PRO A 9 -14.14 6.75 19.28
C PRO A 9 -14.89 7.65 18.28
N ARG A 10 -16.18 7.91 18.51
CA ARG A 10 -17.00 8.78 17.65
C ARG A 10 -16.60 10.25 17.71
N LEU A 11 -15.87 10.65 18.76
CA LEU A 11 -15.38 12.02 18.96
C LEU A 11 -13.89 12.15 18.59
N ASN A 12 -13.24 11.06 18.18
CA ASN A 12 -11.85 11.09 17.74
C ASN A 12 -11.74 11.56 16.29
N LEU A 13 -11.40 12.84 16.11
CA LEU A 13 -11.20 13.45 14.80
C LEU A 13 -9.78 13.28 14.23
N ALA A 14 -8.88 12.59 14.94
CA ALA A 14 -7.51 12.36 14.51
C ALA A 14 -7.32 11.05 13.73
N SER A 15 -8.28 10.11 13.82
CA SER A 15 -8.18 8.79 13.20
C SER A 15 -8.85 8.77 11.82
N PHE A 16 -8.23 8.04 10.89
CA PHE A 16 -8.84 7.69 9.60
C PHE A 16 -9.64 6.37 9.66
N VAL A 17 -9.59 5.66 10.80
CA VAL A 17 -10.27 4.36 10.96
C VAL A 17 -11.75 4.57 11.24
N THR A 18 -12.61 3.82 10.55
CA THR A 18 -14.06 3.80 10.76
C THR A 18 -14.42 3.44 12.20
N THR A 19 -15.27 4.24 12.85
CA THR A 19 -15.69 4.06 14.25
C THR A 19 -17.17 3.72 14.42
N TRP A 20 -17.88 3.41 13.33
CA TRP A 20 -19.28 2.99 13.36
C TRP A 20 -19.64 2.16 12.14
N MET A 21 -20.51 1.17 12.34
CA MET A 21 -21.07 0.33 11.30
C MET A 21 -22.57 0.13 11.56
N GLU A 22 -23.30 -0.31 10.54
CA GLU A 22 -24.71 -0.66 10.68
C GLU A 22 -24.91 -1.91 11.57
N PRO A 23 -26.00 -2.02 12.33
CA PRO A 23 -26.25 -3.17 13.23
C PRO A 23 -26.21 -4.53 12.52
N GLU A 24 -26.58 -4.58 11.24
CA GLU A 24 -26.50 -5.78 10.41
C GLU A 24 -25.04 -6.22 10.21
N SER A 25 -24.11 -5.27 10.10
CA SER A 25 -22.67 -5.56 10.01
C SER A 25 -22.12 -6.07 11.34
N ASP A 26 -22.54 -5.48 12.46
CA ASP A 26 -22.16 -5.97 13.81
C ASP A 26 -22.58 -7.42 14.00
N LYS A 27 -23.80 -7.77 13.58
CA LYS A 27 -24.30 -9.15 13.62
C LYS A 27 -23.42 -10.10 12.80
N LEU A 28 -23.07 -9.72 11.57
CA LEU A 28 -22.20 -10.53 10.71
C LEU A 28 -20.80 -10.74 11.31
N ILE A 29 -20.22 -9.71 11.92
CA ILE A 29 -18.92 -9.79 12.60
C ILE A 29 -19.02 -10.75 13.79
N MET A 30 -20.02 -10.58 14.65
CA MET A 30 -20.22 -11.44 15.82
C MET A 30 -20.49 -12.90 15.44
N ASP A 31 -21.23 -13.15 14.36
CA ASP A 31 -21.50 -14.50 13.83
C ASP A 31 -20.27 -15.16 13.15
N SER A 32 -19.19 -14.41 12.93
CA SER A 32 -17.97 -14.89 12.28
C SER A 32 -16.69 -14.74 13.11
N VAL A 33 -16.75 -14.19 14.32
CA VAL A 33 -15.57 -13.94 15.18
C VAL A 33 -14.75 -15.20 15.49
N ASN A 34 -15.38 -16.39 15.48
CA ASN A 34 -14.71 -17.67 15.74
C ASN A 34 -14.21 -18.37 14.45
N LYS A 35 -14.39 -17.76 13.27
CA LYS A 35 -13.93 -18.31 12.00
C LYS A 35 -12.49 -17.90 11.78
N ASN A 36 -11.61 -18.89 11.69
CA ASN A 36 -10.22 -18.65 11.39
C ASN A 36 -10.02 -18.45 9.88
N TYR A 37 -9.63 -17.25 9.46
CA TYR A 37 -9.42 -16.91 8.06
C TYR A 37 -8.34 -17.76 7.37
N VAL A 38 -7.28 -18.19 8.07
CA VAL A 38 -6.23 -18.98 7.42
C VAL A 38 -6.65 -20.44 7.15
N ASP A 39 -7.72 -20.92 7.79
CA ASP A 39 -8.16 -22.32 7.70
C ASP A 39 -9.12 -22.53 6.52
N MET A 40 -8.56 -22.56 5.31
CA MET A 40 -9.33 -22.65 4.07
C MET A 40 -10.11 -23.95 3.91
N GLU A 41 -9.63 -25.03 4.53
CA GLU A 41 -10.28 -26.35 4.47
C GLU A 41 -11.54 -26.39 5.34
N ARG A 42 -11.53 -25.76 6.53
CA ARG A 42 -12.66 -25.81 7.46
C ARG A 42 -13.73 -24.75 7.19
N VAL A 43 -13.39 -23.65 6.53
CA VAL A 43 -14.35 -22.57 6.20
C VAL A 43 -14.30 -22.17 4.71
N PRO A 44 -14.61 -23.09 3.77
CA PRO A 44 -14.48 -22.84 2.33
C PRO A 44 -15.43 -21.73 1.82
N CYS A 45 -16.64 -21.64 2.38
CA CYS A 45 -17.59 -20.58 2.03
C CYS A 45 -17.12 -19.18 2.47
N HIS A 46 -16.28 -19.09 3.50
CA HIS A 46 -15.74 -17.83 4.00
C HIS A 46 -14.66 -17.26 3.06
N HIS A 47 -14.06 -18.08 2.20
CA HIS A 47 -13.08 -17.68 1.20
C HIS A 47 -13.70 -17.18 -0.11
N GLY A 48 -14.97 -17.52 -0.36
CA GLY A 48 -15.69 -17.02 -1.53
C GLY A 48 -15.92 -15.50 -1.49
N ALA A 49 -16.13 -14.91 -0.31
CA ALA A 49 -16.35 -13.48 -0.16
C ALA A 49 -15.09 -12.61 -0.39
N PRO A 50 -13.93 -12.90 0.23
CA PRO A 50 -12.66 -12.23 -0.06
C PRO A 50 -12.26 -12.30 -1.53
N ASN A 51 -12.43 -13.46 -2.19
CA ASN A 51 -12.12 -13.59 -3.62
C ASN A 51 -12.99 -12.68 -4.49
N ARG A 52 -14.26 -12.45 -4.10
CA ARG A 52 -15.12 -11.47 -4.77
C ARG A 52 -14.67 -10.04 -4.50
N CYS A 53 -14.28 -9.70 -3.28
CA CYS A 53 -13.71 -8.38 -2.97
C CYS A 53 -12.42 -8.11 -3.78
N VAL A 54 -11.56 -9.12 -3.90
CA VAL A 54 -10.34 -9.09 -4.72
C VAL A 54 -10.66 -8.94 -6.20
N ASN A 55 -11.84 -9.32 -6.68
CA ASN A 55 -12.27 -9.00 -8.05
C ASN A 55 -12.87 -7.59 -8.15
N ILE A 56 -13.65 -7.11 -7.18
CA ILE A 56 -14.30 -5.79 -7.23
C ILE A 56 -13.29 -4.64 -7.19
N ILE A 57 -12.29 -4.69 -6.29
CA ILE A 57 -11.36 -3.58 -6.06
C ILE A 57 -10.46 -3.29 -7.28
N PRO A 58 -9.85 -4.29 -7.95
CA PRO A 58 -9.06 -4.06 -9.15
C PRO A 58 -9.87 -3.51 -10.32
N HIS A 59 -11.15 -3.91 -10.48
CA HIS A 59 -12.05 -3.29 -11.46
C HIS A 59 -12.29 -1.80 -11.12
N LEU A 60 -12.50 -1.47 -9.84
CA LEU A 60 -12.59 -0.08 -9.38
C LEU A 60 -11.32 0.74 -9.69
N PHE A 61 -10.15 0.09 -9.64
CA PHE A 61 -8.86 0.70 -9.99
C PHE A 61 -8.50 0.61 -11.48
N ASN A 62 -9.45 0.21 -12.35
CA ASN A 62 -9.23 0.07 -13.80
C ASN A 62 -8.06 -0.85 -14.15
N ALA A 63 -7.86 -1.92 -13.38
CA ALA A 63 -6.84 -2.92 -13.68
C ALA A 63 -7.14 -3.58 -15.05
N PRO A 64 -6.11 -3.88 -15.86
CA PRO A 64 -6.28 -4.46 -17.20
C PRO A 64 -6.60 -5.96 -17.11
N ILE A 65 -7.81 -6.28 -16.65
CA ILE A 65 -8.29 -7.64 -16.41
C ILE A 65 -9.47 -7.90 -17.37
N LYS A 66 -9.50 -9.07 -17.99
CA LYS A 66 -10.64 -9.47 -18.84
C LYS A 66 -11.84 -9.87 -17.97
N GLU A 67 -13.06 -9.78 -18.51
CA GLU A 67 -14.29 -10.08 -17.75
C GLU A 67 -14.31 -11.50 -17.14
N ASP A 68 -13.63 -12.47 -17.76
CA ASP A 68 -13.53 -13.86 -17.33
C ASP A 68 -12.27 -14.17 -16.50
N GLU A 69 -11.39 -13.18 -16.30
CA GLU A 69 -10.12 -13.36 -15.62
C GLU A 69 -10.22 -13.01 -14.13
N THR A 70 -9.63 -13.86 -13.27
CA THR A 70 -9.56 -13.59 -11.83
C THR A 70 -8.46 -12.58 -11.54
N ALA A 71 -8.78 -11.54 -10.80
CA ALA A 71 -7.81 -10.52 -10.44
C ALA A 71 -6.71 -11.07 -9.52
N ILE A 72 -5.48 -10.56 -9.69
CA ILE A 72 -4.36 -10.89 -8.82
C ILE A 72 -4.34 -9.92 -7.64
N GLY A 73 -4.61 -10.43 -6.44
CA GLY A 73 -4.58 -9.65 -5.21
C GLY A 73 -4.81 -10.53 -3.98
N VAL A 74 -4.65 -9.93 -2.81
CA VAL A 74 -4.86 -10.59 -1.52
C VAL A 74 -5.42 -9.62 -0.50
N GLY A 75 -6.31 -10.09 0.36
CA GLY A 75 -6.77 -9.34 1.54
C GLY A 75 -5.72 -9.37 2.65
N THR A 76 -5.51 -8.24 3.30
CA THR A 76 -4.54 -8.08 4.39
C THR A 76 -5.20 -7.47 5.61
N VAL A 77 -4.55 -7.56 6.78
CA VAL A 77 -5.04 -6.91 8.02
C VAL A 77 -5.14 -5.40 7.86
N GLY A 78 -4.25 -4.79 7.07
CA GLY A 78 -4.32 -3.38 6.71
C GLY A 78 -3.18 -2.97 5.79
N SER A 79 -3.15 -1.70 5.40
CA SER A 79 -2.19 -1.20 4.38
C SER A 79 -0.73 -1.40 4.74
N SER A 80 -0.37 -1.53 6.04
CA SER A 80 1.02 -1.82 6.44
C SER A 80 1.50 -3.18 5.92
N GLU A 81 0.68 -4.22 6.02
CA GLU A 81 1.00 -5.55 5.50
C GLU A 81 0.97 -5.55 3.96
N ALA A 82 -0.04 -4.91 3.36
CA ALA A 82 -0.14 -4.79 1.90
C ALA A 82 1.09 -4.09 1.29
N ILE A 83 1.59 -3.02 1.92
CA ILE A 83 2.79 -2.30 1.49
C ILE A 83 4.03 -3.17 1.61
N MET A 84 4.16 -3.97 2.68
CA MET A 84 5.29 -4.89 2.82
C MET A 84 5.27 -5.98 1.75
N LEU A 85 4.09 -6.56 1.44
CA LEU A 85 3.94 -7.53 0.36
C LEU A 85 4.25 -6.92 -1.01
N ALA A 86 3.75 -5.71 -1.29
CA ALA A 86 4.05 -4.99 -2.52
C ALA A 86 5.54 -4.67 -2.66
N GLY A 87 6.17 -4.16 -1.59
CA GLY A 87 7.60 -3.88 -1.54
C GLY A 87 8.46 -5.13 -1.74
N LEU A 88 8.07 -6.27 -1.15
CA LEU A 88 8.72 -7.56 -1.38
C LEU A 88 8.61 -8.01 -2.85
N ALA A 89 7.45 -7.84 -3.47
CA ALA A 89 7.25 -8.13 -4.88
C ALA A 89 8.14 -7.24 -5.77
N PHE A 90 8.21 -5.93 -5.51
CA PHE A 90 9.10 -5.01 -6.22
C PHE A 90 10.57 -5.39 -6.05
N LYS A 91 11.02 -5.62 -4.81
CA LYS A 91 12.40 -6.02 -4.51
C LYS A 91 12.77 -7.32 -5.24
N ARG A 92 11.91 -8.34 -5.19
CA ARG A 92 12.18 -9.63 -5.85
C ARG A 92 12.22 -9.49 -7.37
N LYS A 93 11.29 -8.75 -7.97
CA LYS A 93 11.26 -8.50 -9.42
C LYS A 93 12.52 -7.75 -9.88
N TRP A 94 12.93 -6.73 -9.15
CA TRP A 94 14.17 -5.99 -9.41
C TRP A 94 15.41 -6.89 -9.29
N GLN A 95 15.52 -7.69 -8.23
CA GLN A 95 16.64 -8.63 -8.04
C GLN A 95 16.78 -9.62 -9.20
N ASN A 96 15.66 -10.19 -9.66
CA ASN A 96 15.67 -11.13 -10.79
C ASN A 96 16.17 -10.44 -12.07
N LYS A 97 15.62 -9.25 -12.39
CA LYS A 97 16.07 -8.45 -13.53
C LYS A 97 17.57 -8.10 -13.46
N ARG A 98 18.08 -7.75 -12.27
CA ARG A 98 19.51 -7.44 -12.09
C ARG A 98 20.39 -8.66 -12.32
N LYS A 99 20.01 -9.83 -11.78
CA LYS A 99 20.72 -11.10 -11.97
C LYS A 99 20.75 -11.55 -13.42
N GLU A 100 19.63 -11.43 -14.14
CA GLU A 100 19.56 -11.70 -15.58
C GLU A 100 20.51 -10.81 -16.39
N GLN A 101 20.75 -9.58 -15.93
CA GLN A 101 21.69 -8.63 -16.53
C GLN A 101 23.14 -8.78 -16.02
N GLY A 102 23.41 -9.75 -15.13
CA GLY A 102 24.73 -9.91 -14.49
C GLY A 102 25.15 -8.72 -13.60
N LYS A 103 24.19 -7.91 -13.13
CA LYS A 103 24.45 -6.72 -12.30
C LYS A 103 24.32 -7.02 -10.81
N PRO A 104 25.01 -6.27 -9.94
CA PRO A 104 24.84 -6.37 -8.48
C PRO A 104 23.40 -6.08 -8.04
N CYS A 105 22.93 -6.75 -6.98
CA CYS A 105 21.57 -6.61 -6.46
C CYS A 105 21.53 -6.45 -4.93
N ASP A 106 22.59 -5.87 -4.37
CA ASP A 106 22.88 -5.73 -2.94
C ASP A 106 22.33 -4.43 -2.33
N ASN A 107 22.18 -3.35 -3.11
CA ASN A 107 21.81 -2.02 -2.60
C ASN A 107 20.48 -1.49 -3.19
N PRO A 108 19.33 -2.14 -2.95
CA PRO A 108 18.04 -1.64 -3.45
C PRO A 108 17.62 -0.35 -2.74
N ASN A 109 16.96 0.55 -3.46
CA ASN A 109 16.31 1.73 -2.87
C ASN A 109 14.85 1.90 -3.33
N ILE A 110 14.08 2.70 -2.60
CA ILE A 110 12.74 3.15 -2.96
C ILE A 110 12.68 4.67 -2.85
N VAL A 111 11.95 5.33 -3.77
CA VAL A 111 11.75 6.79 -3.76
C VAL A 111 10.33 7.12 -3.31
N THR A 112 10.21 8.05 -2.36
CA THR A 112 8.95 8.52 -1.78
C THR A 112 9.04 10.01 -1.42
N GLY A 113 7.93 10.67 -1.10
CA GLY A 113 7.95 11.97 -0.44
C GLY A 113 8.21 11.86 1.07
N ALA A 114 8.76 12.89 1.70
CA ALA A 114 8.96 12.90 3.16
C ALA A 114 7.63 12.95 3.97
N ASN A 115 6.49 13.10 3.28
CA ASN A 115 5.13 12.93 3.81
C ASN A 115 4.70 11.44 3.92
N VAL A 116 5.62 10.50 3.72
CA VAL A 116 5.35 9.06 3.75
C VAL A 116 4.89 8.56 5.12
N GLN A 117 3.95 7.62 5.11
CA GLN A 117 3.48 6.94 6.32
C GLN A 117 4.55 5.97 6.86
N VAL A 118 4.66 5.84 8.19
CA VAL A 118 5.70 5.07 8.90
C VAL A 118 5.89 3.61 8.43
N CYS A 119 4.88 2.98 7.82
CA CYS A 119 4.95 1.63 7.28
C CYS A 119 6.02 1.47 6.19
N TRP A 120 6.28 2.50 5.39
CA TRP A 120 7.36 2.48 4.39
C TRP A 120 8.74 2.52 5.05
N GLN A 121 8.89 3.27 6.15
CA GLN A 121 10.12 3.25 6.95
C GLN A 121 10.34 1.88 7.61
N LYS A 122 9.27 1.24 8.10
CA LYS A 122 9.32 -0.14 8.60
C LYS A 122 9.75 -1.11 7.51
N PHE A 123 9.14 -1.02 6.32
CA PHE A 123 9.52 -1.84 5.17
C PHE A 123 11.01 -1.65 4.83
N ALA A 124 11.45 -0.41 4.63
CA ALA A 124 12.84 -0.07 4.31
C ALA A 124 13.83 -0.66 5.33
N ARG A 125 13.52 -0.49 6.63
CA ARG A 125 14.37 -0.99 7.71
C ARG A 125 14.38 -2.52 7.80
N TYR A 126 13.21 -3.18 7.78
CA TYR A 126 13.12 -4.62 8.00
C TYR A 126 13.59 -5.43 6.80
N PHE A 127 13.44 -4.88 5.59
CA PHE A 127 13.79 -5.55 4.36
C PHE A 127 15.03 -4.98 3.70
N GLU A 128 15.86 -4.22 4.42
CA GLU A 128 17.16 -3.72 3.93
C GLU A 128 17.02 -3.04 2.56
N VAL A 129 16.20 -2.00 2.51
CA VAL A 129 16.00 -1.14 1.34
C VAL A 129 16.28 0.29 1.77
N GLU A 130 17.11 1.01 1.02
CA GLU A 130 17.34 2.43 1.27
C GLU A 130 16.07 3.23 0.95
N LEU A 131 15.66 4.11 1.86
CA LEU A 131 14.53 5.00 1.67
C LEU A 131 15.03 6.39 1.23
N LYS A 132 14.78 6.74 -0.03
CA LYS A 132 15.08 8.08 -0.58
C LYS A 132 13.83 8.94 -0.46
N GLU A 133 13.90 9.96 0.39
CA GLU A 133 12.79 10.86 0.68
C GLU A 133 12.97 12.21 -0.02
N VAL A 134 12.01 12.59 -0.86
CA VAL A 134 11.90 13.94 -1.41
C VAL A 134 11.46 14.87 -0.29
N LYS A 135 12.34 15.78 0.12
CA LYS A 135 12.09 16.73 1.21
C LYS A 135 10.93 17.67 0.86
N LEU A 136 10.04 17.87 1.83
CA LEU A 136 8.95 18.85 1.74
C LEU A 136 9.50 20.27 1.77
N SER A 137 8.74 21.22 1.24
CA SER A 137 9.05 22.64 1.28
C SER A 137 7.84 23.41 1.80
N GLU A 138 8.05 24.61 2.34
CA GLU A 138 6.93 25.46 2.75
C GLU A 138 6.05 25.78 1.54
N GLY A 139 4.73 25.60 1.70
CA GLY A 139 3.76 25.73 0.60
C GLY A 139 3.72 24.54 -0.38
N TYR A 140 4.53 23.48 -0.16
CA TYR A 140 4.53 22.27 -0.98
C TYR A 140 4.74 21.02 -0.09
N TYR A 141 3.63 20.42 0.33
CA TYR A 141 3.58 19.39 1.39
C TYR A 141 3.36 17.96 0.89
N VAL A 142 3.45 17.76 -0.42
CA VAL A 142 3.41 16.46 -1.09
C VAL A 142 4.72 16.19 -1.82
N MET A 143 4.92 14.97 -2.35
CA MET A 143 6.12 14.64 -3.10
C MET A 143 6.25 15.48 -4.38
N ASP A 144 7.35 16.23 -4.51
CA ASP A 144 7.70 16.93 -5.75
C ASP A 144 8.04 15.88 -6.81
N THR A 145 7.20 15.82 -7.84
CA THR A 145 7.26 14.78 -8.86
C THR A 145 8.55 14.83 -9.68
N VAL A 146 9.07 16.03 -9.96
CA VAL A 146 10.30 16.18 -10.76
C VAL A 146 11.48 15.69 -9.93
N LYS A 147 11.59 16.13 -8.67
CA LYS A 147 12.65 15.68 -7.75
C LYS A 147 12.60 14.18 -7.48
N ALA A 148 11.40 13.60 -7.38
CA ALA A 148 11.25 12.16 -7.24
C ALA A 148 11.89 11.42 -8.42
N VAL A 149 11.62 11.87 -9.66
CA VAL A 149 12.18 11.29 -10.88
C VAL A 149 13.69 11.49 -10.95
N GLU A 150 14.23 12.62 -10.49
CA GLU A 150 15.68 12.86 -10.39
C GLU A 150 16.38 11.88 -9.45
N MET A 151 15.75 11.50 -8.33
CA MET A 151 16.31 10.57 -7.34
C MET A 151 16.34 9.09 -7.78
N VAL A 152 15.60 8.74 -8.84
CA VAL A 152 15.55 7.38 -9.39
C VAL A 152 16.88 7.01 -10.04
N ASP A 153 17.42 5.85 -9.66
CA ASP A 153 18.62 5.25 -10.25
C ASP A 153 18.39 3.78 -10.64
N GLU A 154 19.44 3.08 -11.06
CA GLU A 154 19.36 1.69 -11.49
C GLU A 154 19.07 0.68 -10.38
N ASN A 155 19.12 1.13 -9.11
CA ASN A 155 18.85 0.36 -7.92
C ASN A 155 17.45 0.66 -7.33
N THR A 156 16.72 1.62 -7.90
CA THR A 156 15.36 1.93 -7.49
C THR A 156 14.40 0.79 -7.84
N ILE A 157 13.76 0.20 -6.83
CA ILE A 157 12.81 -0.91 -6.99
C ILE A 157 11.41 -0.43 -7.38
N CYS A 158 11.02 0.76 -6.89
CA CYS A 158 9.81 1.48 -7.29
C CYS A 158 9.86 2.95 -6.80
N VAL A 159 8.92 3.76 -7.30
CA VAL A 159 8.56 5.07 -6.74
C VAL A 159 7.16 4.94 -6.17
N ALA A 160 6.97 5.24 -4.87
CA ALA A 160 5.67 5.11 -4.22
C ALA A 160 5.03 6.49 -4.01
N ALA A 161 4.02 6.78 -4.82
CA ALA A 161 3.19 7.97 -4.67
C ALA A 161 2.03 7.74 -3.69
N ILE A 162 1.58 8.82 -3.06
CA ILE A 162 0.59 8.82 -1.98
C ILE A 162 -0.70 9.49 -2.46
N LEU A 163 -1.76 8.70 -2.62
CA LEU A 163 -3.09 9.19 -2.94
C LEU A 163 -3.86 9.46 -1.64
N GLY A 164 -3.56 10.60 -1.01
CA GLY A 164 -4.15 11.03 0.26
C GLY A 164 -3.11 11.05 1.36
N SER A 165 -2.36 12.16 1.46
CA SER A 165 -1.37 12.35 2.50
C SER A 165 -2.04 12.33 3.89
N THR A 166 -1.44 11.62 4.85
CA THR A 166 -1.90 11.66 6.25
C THR A 166 -1.65 13.01 6.92
N LEU A 167 -0.81 13.86 6.32
CA LEU A 167 -0.47 15.19 6.85
C LEU A 167 -1.46 16.26 6.39
N THR A 168 -1.83 16.24 5.10
CA THR A 168 -2.62 17.31 4.46
C THR A 168 -3.92 16.85 3.80
N GLY A 169 -4.12 15.54 3.63
CA GLY A 169 -5.22 14.98 2.84
C GLY A 169 -5.05 15.12 1.33
N GLU A 170 -3.96 15.75 0.86
CA GLU A 170 -3.73 16.05 -0.55
C GLU A 170 -3.33 14.80 -1.35
N PHE A 171 -3.72 14.77 -2.62
CA PHE A 171 -3.36 13.74 -3.58
C PHE A 171 -2.10 14.15 -4.34
N GLU A 172 -1.10 13.27 -4.38
CA GLU A 172 0.05 13.45 -5.26
C GLU A 172 -0.33 13.29 -6.74
N ASP A 173 0.38 13.99 -7.63
CA ASP A 173 0.15 13.90 -9.06
C ASP A 173 0.75 12.61 -9.66
N VAL A 174 0.05 11.50 -9.45
CA VAL A 174 0.42 10.18 -9.96
C VAL A 174 0.51 10.17 -11.49
N LYS A 175 -0.28 10.99 -12.18
CA LYS A 175 -0.29 11.06 -13.65
C LYS A 175 0.98 11.69 -14.18
N LEU A 176 1.37 12.84 -13.62
CA LEU A 176 2.63 13.48 -13.97
C LEU A 176 3.81 12.56 -13.65
N LEU A 177 3.78 11.90 -12.49
CA LEU A 177 4.83 10.94 -12.10
C LEU A 177 4.98 9.81 -13.12
N ASN A 178 3.86 9.21 -13.51
CA ASN A 178 3.83 8.15 -14.52
C ASN A 178 4.43 8.64 -15.86
N ASN A 179 4.06 9.83 -16.31
CA ASN A 179 4.53 10.38 -17.59
C ASN A 179 6.06 10.56 -17.58
N LEU A 180 6.59 11.22 -16.55
CA LEU A 180 8.02 11.49 -16.42
C LEU A 180 8.85 10.21 -16.24
N LEU A 181 8.36 9.23 -15.46
CA LEU A 181 9.02 7.93 -15.34
C LEU A 181 8.97 7.13 -16.66
N THR A 182 7.88 7.23 -17.42
CA THR A 182 7.78 6.58 -18.74
C THR A 182 8.81 7.16 -19.70
N GLU A 183 9.00 8.48 -19.69
CA GLU A 183 10.05 9.14 -20.48
C GLU A 183 11.45 8.73 -20.04
N LYS A 184 11.72 8.68 -18.73
CA LYS A 184 13.03 8.25 -18.18
C LYS A 184 13.38 6.79 -18.47
N ASN A 185 12.37 5.93 -18.64
CA ASN A 185 12.54 4.50 -18.91
C ASN A 185 12.71 4.14 -20.40
N LYS A 186 12.58 5.11 -21.32
CA LYS A 186 12.88 4.92 -22.75
C LYS A 186 14.38 4.85 -22.98
#